data_AF-A0A846N1W8-F1
#
_entry.id   AF-A0A846N1W8-F1
#
_cell.length_a   1.000
_cell.length_b   1.000
_cell.length_c   1.000
_cell.angle_alpha   90.00
_cell.angle_beta   90.00
_cell.angle_gamma   90.00
#
_symmetry.space_group_name_H-M   'P 1'
#
loop_
_entity.id
_entity.type
_entity.pdbx_description
1 polymer ?
#
loop_
_entity_poly.entity_id
_entity_poly.type
_entity_poly.pdbx_seq_one_letter_code
_entity_poly.pdbx_strand_id
1 'polypeptide(L)' 'MKKYQKPQAFAVETKDQRFAGTFEVLVPVPDRVKPHRVAGQFPTMQAAEGWMHSDEGQEAIAALFEKTKGR' A
#
# COMPACT_ATOMS: atom_id res chain seq x y z
N MET A 1 0.41 21.27 17.16
CA MET A 1 -0.48 20.14 16.80
C MET A 1 0.29 19.21 15.88
N LYS A 2 0.76 18.05 16.37
CA LYS A 2 1.27 17.00 15.48
C LYS A 2 0.06 16.47 14.70
N LYS A 3 -0.05 16.84 13.42
CA LYS A 3 -1.06 16.26 12.52
C LYS A 3 -0.91 14.75 12.65
N TYR A 4 -1.96 14.06 13.05
CA TYR A 4 -1.98 12.61 13.09
C TYR A 4 -1.75 12.15 11.64
N GLN A 5 -0.49 11.86 11.29
CA GLN A 5 -0.12 11.37 9.97
C GLN A 5 -0.74 9.99 9.90
N LYS A 6 -1.82 9.87 9.13
CA LYS A 6 -2.40 8.56 8.81
C LYS A 6 -1.26 7.66 8.34
N PRO A 7 -1.22 6.38 8.74
CA PRO A 7 -0.19 5.48 8.28
C PRO A 7 -0.18 5.51 6.74
N GLN A 8 0.93 5.97 6.17
CA GLN A 8 1.02 6.22 4.74
C GLN A 8 1.41 4.92 4.03
N ALA A 9 0.75 4.63 2.92
CA ALA A 9 1.15 3.53 2.06
C ALA A 9 2.58 3.76 1.56
N PHE A 10 3.34 2.69 1.38
CA PHE A 10 4.72 2.76 0.93
C PHE A 10 5.04 1.62 -0.04
N ALA A 11 5.90 1.89 -1.01
CA ALA A 11 6.39 0.91 -1.96
C ALA A 11 7.62 0.17 -1.40
N VAL A 12 7.74 -1.12 -1.66
CA VAL A 12 8.92 -1.93 -1.34
C VAL A 12 9.19 -2.93 -2.46
N GLU A 13 10.44 -3.37 -2.59
CA GLU A 13 10.77 -4.50 -3.45
C GLU A 13 10.09 -5.77 -2.95
N THR A 14 9.54 -6.54 -3.88
CA THR A 14 8.93 -7.81 -3.53
C THR A 14 9.99 -8.83 -3.11
N LYS A 15 9.66 -9.57 -2.04
CA LYS A 15 10.49 -10.70 -1.59
C LYS A 15 10.10 -12.04 -2.22
N ASP A 16 9.04 -12.04 -3.05
CA ASP A 16 8.61 -13.22 -3.77
C ASP A 16 9.54 -13.46 -4.96
N GLN A 17 10.27 -14.57 -4.95
CA GLN A 17 11.24 -14.91 -6.00
C GLN A 17 10.59 -15.02 -7.39
N ARG A 18 9.29 -15.32 -7.46
CA ARG A 18 8.55 -15.40 -8.73
C ARG A 18 8.39 -14.04 -9.41
N PHE A 19 8.48 -12.96 -8.64
CA PHE A 19 8.32 -11.59 -9.10
C PHE A 19 9.58 -10.76 -8.80
N ALA A 20 10.74 -11.41 -8.72
CA ALA A 20 12.00 -10.72 -8.42
C ALA A 20 12.22 -9.52 -9.36
N GLY A 21 12.59 -8.38 -8.79
CA GLY A 21 12.75 -7.12 -9.53
C GLY A 21 11.47 -6.27 -9.65
N THR A 22 10.33 -6.71 -9.11
CA THR A 22 9.13 -5.89 -9.00
C THR A 22 8.97 -5.28 -7.61
N PHE A 23 8.07 -4.32 -7.52
CA PHE A 23 7.70 -3.59 -6.31
C PHE A 23 6.24 -3.84 -5.96
N GLU A 24 5.94 -3.75 -4.69
CA GLU A 24 4.60 -3.91 -4.13
C GLU A 24 4.30 -2.73 -3.21
N VAL A 25 3.01 -2.42 -3.07
CA VAL A 25 2.56 -1.37 -2.14
C VAL A 25 2.04 -2.01 -0.87
N LEU A 26 2.55 -1.50 0.26
CA LEU A 26 2.16 -1.90 1.60
C LEU A 26 1.41 -0.75 2.28
N VAL A 27 0.22 -1.06 2.81
CA VAL A 27 -0.66 -0.12 3.50
C VAL A 27 -0.73 -0.50 4.98
N PRO A 28 -0.16 0.29 5.90
CA PRO A 28 -0.32 0.01 7.33
C PRO A 28 -1.77 0.28 7.73
N VAL A 29 -2.47 -0.75 8.18
CA VAL A 29 -3.84 -0.65 8.69
C VAL A 29 -3.82 -0.82 10.21
N PRO A 30 -4.53 0.04 10.98
CA PRO A 30 -4.42 0.08 12.45
C PRO A 30 -4.62 -1.26 13.15
N ASP A 31 -5.54 -2.08 12.64
CA ASP A 31 -5.93 -3.35 13.28
C ASP A 31 -5.07 -4.53 12.84
N ARG A 32 -3.91 -4.29 12.19
CA ARG A 32 -2.97 -5.34 11.81
C ARG A 32 -1.56 -5.02 12.26
N VAL A 33 -0.90 -6.04 12.81
CA VAL A 33 0.54 -6.01 13.12
C VAL A 33 1.38 -5.87 11.85
N LYS A 34 0.94 -6.47 10.74
CA LYS A 34 1.63 -6.40 9.45
C LYS A 34 0.85 -5.53 8.45
N PRO A 35 1.54 -4.70 7.64
CA PRO A 35 0.91 -3.95 6.56
C PRO A 35 0.09 -4.85 5.62
N HIS A 36 -0.94 -4.29 4.99
CA HIS A 36 -1.69 -4.94 3.93
C HIS A 36 -0.96 -4.76 2.62
N ARG A 37 -0.65 -5.87 1.95
CA ARG A 37 -0.10 -5.83 0.60
C ARG A 37 -1.26 -5.63 -0.38
N VAL A 38 -1.18 -4.58 -1.20
CA VAL A 38 -2.14 -4.36 -2.28
C VAL A 38 -1.98 -5.45 -3.34
N ALA A 39 -3.08 -5.85 -3.98
CA ALA A 39 -3.04 -6.70 -5.15
C ALA A 39 -2.49 -5.91 -6.35
N GLY A 40 -1.16 -5.87 -6.48
CA GLY A 40 -0.47 -5.20 -7.58
C GLY A 40 1.03 -5.47 -7.54
N GLN A 41 1.63 -5.68 -8.71
CA GLN A 41 3.07 -5.75 -8.89
C GLN A 41 3.49 -4.66 -9.86
N PHE A 42 4.48 -3.87 -9.47
CA PHE A 42 4.93 -2.71 -10.20
C PHE A 42 6.34 -2.94 -10.74
N PRO A 43 6.63 -2.57 -11.99
CA PRO A 43 7.95 -2.79 -12.58
C PRO A 43 9.05 -1.93 -11.96
N THR A 44 8.70 -0.81 -11.32
CA THR A 44 9.64 0.12 -10.67
C THR A 44 9.05 0.70 -9.39
N MET A 45 9.91 1.18 -8.49
CA MET A 45 9.50 1.91 -7.29
C MET A 45 8.64 3.13 -7.64
N GLN A 46 9.04 3.88 -8.66
CA GLN A 46 8.36 5.09 -9.08
C GLN A 46 6.98 4.81 -9.68
N ALA A 47 6.78 3.65 -10.33
CA ALA A 47 5.46 3.22 -10.80
C ALA A 47 4.54 2.88 -9.62
N ALA A 48 5.06 2.20 -8.59
CA ALA A 48 4.32 1.92 -7.37
C ALA A 48 3.94 3.21 -6.62
N GLU A 49 4.89 4.15 -6.49
CA GLU A 49 4.63 5.48 -5.90
C GLU A 49 3.63 6.30 -6.71
N GLY A 50 3.77 6.30 -8.04
CA GLY A 50 2.82 6.96 -8.94
C GLY A 50 1.41 6.42 -8.76
N TRP A 51 1.25 5.10 -8.67
CA TRP A 51 -0.05 4.48 -8.37
C TRP A 51 -0.57 4.88 -6.98
N MET A 52 0.28 4.90 -5.94
CA MET A 52 -0.15 5.34 -4.60
C MET A 52 -0.71 6.77 -4.59
N HIS A 53 -0.28 7.61 -5.52
CA HIS A 53 -0.72 9.00 -5.65
C HIS A 53 -1.78 9.22 -6.73
N SER A 54 -2.18 8.17 -7.47
CA SER A 54 -3.27 8.25 -8.43
C SER A 54 -4.63 8.16 -7.74
N ASP A 55 -5.68 8.59 -8.43
CA ASP A 55 -7.06 8.48 -7.93
C ASP A 55 -7.41 7.03 -7.60
N GLU A 56 -7.05 6.10 -8.50
CA GLU A 56 -7.25 4.65 -8.32
C GLU A 56 -6.56 4.13 -7.06
N GLY A 57 -5.30 4.50 -6.83
CA GLY A 57 -4.56 4.03 -5.65
C GLY A 57 -5.12 4.61 -4.35
N GLN A 58 -5.51 5.88 -4.35
CA GLN A 58 -6.14 6.51 -3.19
C GLN A 58 -7.49 5.86 -2.86
N GLU A 59 -8.31 5.56 -3.86
CA GLU A 59 -9.58 4.85 -3.68
C GLU A 59 -9.37 3.42 -3.14
N ALA A 60 -8.42 2.67 -3.70
CA ALA A 60 -8.11 1.31 -3.24
C ALA A 60 -7.61 1.31 -1.79
N ILE A 61 -6.73 2.26 -1.44
CA ILE A 61 -6.23 2.44 -0.07
C ILE A 61 -7.38 2.81 0.88
N ALA A 62 -8.26 3.73 0.50
CA ALA A 62 -9.42 4.11 1.30
C ALA A 62 -10.36 2.92 1.54
N ALA A 63 -10.65 2.14 0.49
CA ALA A 63 -11.48 0.93 0.58
C ALA A 63 -10.87 -0.12 1.54
N LEU A 64 -9.54 -0.24 1.59
CA LEU A 64 -8.86 -1.10 2.57
C LEU A 64 -9.13 -0.65 4.01
N PHE A 65 -9.06 0.66 4.29
CA PHE A 65 -9.33 1.19 5.63
C PHE A 65 -10.79 1.00 6.06
N GLU A 66 -11.75 1.21 5.16
CA GLU A 66 -13.18 0.97 5.44
C GLU A 66 -13.45 -0.51 5.71
N LYS A 67 -12.86 -1.41 4.90
CA LYS A 67 -13.00 -2.85 5.08
C LYS A 67 -12.40 -3.36 6.40
N THR A 68 -11.34 -2.72 6.91
CA THR A 68 -10.77 -3.07 8.22
C THR A 68 -11.61 -2.61 9.41
N LYS A 69 -12.29 -1.46 9.31
CA LYS A 69 -13.14 -0.96 10.40
C LYS A 69 -14.46 -1.74 10.58
N GLY A 70 -14.93 -2.40 9.53
CA GLY A 70 -16.19 -3.15 9.53
C GLY A 70 -16.08 -4.60 9.99
N ARG A 71 -14.98 -5.01 10.63
CA ARG A 71 -14.75 -6.38 11.10
C ARG A 71 -14.62 -6.47 12.61
#